data_AF-A0A415G9H2-F1
#
_entry.id   AF-A0A415G9H2-F1
#
_cell.length_a   1.000
_cell.length_b   1.000
_cell.length_c   1.000
_cell.angle_alpha   90.00
_cell.angle_beta   90.00
_cell.angle_gamma   90.00
#
_symmetry.space_group_name_H-M   'P 1'
#
loop_
_entity.id
_entity.type
_entity.pdbx_description
1 polymer ?
#
loop_
_entity_poly.entity_id
_entity_poly.type
_entity_poly.pdbx_seq_one_letter_code
_entity_poly.pdbx_strand_id
1 'polypeptide(L)'
;MKHVFPLNKRFRQIIKLSRLCDKHNIPYDMKRFMDGWALSIPNNESELCCVTQHSFSEGGKKNLLEIEFYIGGYESKGNQSAEEILSQLRKVQKYEDTKKRGMHRIQKYFASDDETMVTRDYEILKEYLDFRKENDEWFVVQIKDLGAVGIPNLPLFFPSWCNNITIKKDGYTQKVENIDWTVKENIECIESHGIFLTVPYHNKITAFPVKDSAYSSILNRADDFCPVMLRTKNKNSKLYLPANERAERLCRDFTLQKEACKVLYRDGKIVSVLSKNYSVLETDQLLKVLERKLQEKFPRYLFDKAVLSNDLTIVEYLLNETEIESKIRRKLNESSILSLKFGVRFATSDTGESKVYASIFCDINNARVIIDSGINMEHKGDISPKDFKEKLENIDVVLLNSVKQIQKLSNITITDFAETLKMIVNTSNFLPKLFSDEVIEEITNYSQNTTALNLYIALNRIIERHIKMNESSATRNMVLYECMTKLMYLDYENLNKKSFS
;
A
#
# COMPACT_ATOMS: atom_id res chain seq x y z
N MET A 1 15.66 -5.11 7.82
CA MET A 1 15.28 -6.08 6.77
C MET A 1 13.78 -6.29 6.85
N LYS A 2 12.99 -5.56 6.05
CA LYS A 2 11.54 -5.83 5.92
C LYS A 2 11.38 -7.11 5.09
N HIS A 3 10.73 -8.13 5.65
CA HIS A 3 10.54 -9.40 4.96
C HIS A 3 9.48 -9.27 3.87
N VAL A 4 9.92 -9.27 2.60
CA VAL A 4 9.04 -9.47 1.45
C VAL A 4 8.70 -10.96 1.40
N PHE A 5 7.51 -11.35 1.88
CA PHE A 5 7.07 -12.74 1.83
C PHE A 5 6.24 -12.99 0.57
N PRO A 6 6.74 -13.75 -0.43
CA PRO A 6 5.87 -14.33 -1.43
C PRO A 6 4.96 -15.36 -0.73
N LEU A 7 3.64 -15.16 -0.79
CA LEU A 7 2.67 -16.20 -0.42
C LEU A 7 2.78 -17.33 -1.46
N ASN A 8 3.73 -18.22 -1.22
CA ASN A 8 3.88 -19.46 -1.97
C ASN A 8 2.76 -20.43 -1.56
N LYS A 9 2.52 -21.45 -2.39
CA LYS A 9 1.50 -22.52 -2.30
C LYS A 9 1.47 -23.34 -0.97
N ARG A 10 2.12 -22.90 0.10
CA ARG A 10 2.58 -23.66 1.27
C ARG A 10 1.62 -23.68 2.46
N PHE A 11 0.65 -22.76 2.56
CA PHE A 11 -0.19 -22.58 3.77
C PHE A 11 -1.70 -22.73 3.49
N ARG A 12 -2.10 -23.74 2.70
CA ARG A 12 -3.50 -23.90 2.28
C ARG A 12 -4.41 -24.44 3.39
N GLN A 13 -3.88 -25.22 4.33
CA GLN A 13 -4.71 -25.88 5.34
C GLN A 13 -5.25 -24.89 6.37
N ILE A 14 -4.47 -23.88 6.77
CA ILE A 14 -4.93 -22.93 7.76
C ILE A 14 -6.03 -22.00 7.23
N ILE A 15 -5.91 -21.59 5.97
CA ILE A 15 -6.97 -20.86 5.24
C ILE A 15 -8.20 -21.75 5.02
N LYS A 16 -7.99 -23.04 4.81
CA LYS A 16 -9.10 -24.00 4.68
C LYS A 16 -9.82 -24.20 6.02
N LEU A 17 -9.08 -24.25 7.12
CA LEU A 17 -9.64 -24.37 8.47
C LEU A 17 -10.47 -23.14 8.83
N SER A 18 -10.01 -21.93 8.54
CA SER A 18 -10.78 -20.70 8.80
C SER A 18 -12.14 -20.72 8.08
N ARG A 19 -12.14 -21.04 6.77
CA ARG A 19 -13.37 -21.20 5.98
C ARG A 19 -14.30 -22.28 6.52
N LEU A 20 -13.74 -23.37 7.06
CA LEU A 20 -14.52 -24.43 7.69
C LEU A 20 -15.10 -23.97 9.04
N CYS A 21 -14.38 -23.18 9.83
CA CYS A 21 -14.90 -22.57 11.04
C CYS A 21 -16.04 -21.59 10.71
N ASP A 22 -15.88 -20.73 9.70
CA ASP A 22 -16.94 -19.83 9.20
C ASP A 22 -18.21 -20.60 8.81
N LYS A 23 -18.04 -21.65 7.98
CA LYS A 23 -19.16 -22.50 7.53
C LYS A 23 -19.93 -23.14 8.70
N HIS A 24 -19.26 -23.36 9.82
CA HIS A 24 -19.81 -24.05 10.98
C HIS A 24 -20.07 -23.13 12.17
N ASN A 25 -19.98 -21.80 11.98
CA ASN A 25 -20.18 -20.78 13.03
C ASN A 25 -19.30 -21.01 14.27
N ILE A 26 -18.07 -21.49 14.07
CA ILE A 26 -17.09 -21.67 15.14
C ILE A 26 -16.33 -20.36 15.27
N PRO A 27 -16.31 -19.71 16.45
CA PRO A 27 -15.56 -18.47 16.64
C PRO A 27 -14.06 -18.76 16.55
N TYR A 28 -13.30 -17.85 15.94
CA TYR A 28 -11.84 -17.91 15.93
C TYR A 28 -11.26 -16.50 15.70
N ASP A 29 -10.03 -16.32 16.16
CA ASP A 29 -9.16 -15.21 15.79
C ASP A 29 -8.04 -15.74 14.89
N MET A 30 -7.84 -15.13 13.73
CA MET A 30 -6.79 -15.55 12.79
C MET A 30 -5.83 -14.39 12.57
N LYS A 31 -4.57 -14.64 12.88
CA LYS A 31 -3.49 -13.66 12.76
C LYS A 31 -2.33 -14.24 11.97
N ARG A 32 -1.61 -13.37 11.28
CA ARG A 32 -0.37 -13.77 10.60
C ARG A 32 0.67 -14.15 11.66
N PHE A 33 1.34 -15.28 11.47
CA PHE A 33 2.36 -15.80 12.40
C PHE A 33 3.56 -16.29 11.62
N MET A 34 4.72 -15.68 11.88
CA MET A 34 5.93 -15.85 11.06
C MET A 34 5.62 -15.61 9.56
N ASP A 35 6.01 -16.52 8.68
CA ASP A 35 5.72 -16.44 7.25
C ASP A 35 4.38 -17.07 6.85
N GLY A 36 3.61 -17.57 7.82
CA GLY A 36 2.30 -18.16 7.60
C GLY A 36 1.24 -17.62 8.58
N TRP A 37 0.40 -18.46 9.16
CA TRP A 37 -0.74 -18.03 9.97
C TRP A 37 -0.85 -18.77 11.29
N ALA A 38 -1.52 -18.14 12.25
CA ALA A 38 -2.00 -18.74 13.48
C ALA A 38 -3.51 -18.49 13.59
N LEU A 39 -4.26 -19.50 14.00
CA LEU A 39 -5.70 -19.47 14.18
C LEU A 39 -6.00 -19.91 15.62
N SER A 40 -6.40 -18.95 16.44
CA SER A 40 -6.77 -19.11 17.84
C SER A 40 -8.27 -19.34 17.94
N ILE A 41 -8.69 -20.41 18.63
CA ILE A 41 -10.11 -20.74 18.84
C ILE A 41 -10.42 -20.58 20.33
N PRO A 42 -11.32 -19.64 20.71
CA PRO A 42 -11.67 -19.42 22.11
C PRO A 42 -12.58 -20.53 22.67
N ASN A 43 -12.38 -20.88 23.94
CA ASN A 43 -13.39 -21.57 24.76
C ASN A 43 -13.72 -20.70 26.00
N ASN A 44 -14.87 -20.96 26.64
CA ASN A 44 -15.58 -20.14 27.62
C ASN A 44 -14.79 -19.66 28.85
N GLU A 45 -13.55 -20.11 29.07
CA GLU A 45 -12.73 -19.68 30.21
C GLU A 45 -11.29 -19.21 29.87
N SER A 46 -10.81 -19.35 28.62
CA SER A 46 -9.53 -18.81 28.10
C SER A 46 -9.27 -19.27 26.64
N GLU A 47 -8.35 -18.63 25.90
CA GLU A 47 -7.94 -19.06 24.55
C GLU A 47 -7.45 -20.52 24.56
N LEU A 48 -8.07 -21.41 23.77
CA LEU A 48 -8.00 -22.86 24.04
C LEU A 48 -7.40 -23.72 22.90
N CYS A 49 -7.17 -23.19 21.70
CA CYS A 49 -6.45 -23.92 20.64
C CYS A 49 -5.77 -22.94 19.68
N CYS A 50 -4.44 -22.93 19.65
CA CYS A 50 -3.66 -22.19 18.65
C CYS A 50 -3.21 -23.15 17.56
N VAL A 51 -3.75 -22.99 16.36
CA VAL A 51 -3.39 -23.78 15.18
C VAL A 51 -2.49 -22.93 14.30
N THR A 52 -1.27 -23.38 14.03
CA THR A 52 -0.32 -22.62 13.22
C THR A 52 0.05 -23.36 11.95
N GLN A 53 0.42 -22.58 10.94
CA GLN A 53 1.00 -23.10 9.72
C GLN A 53 1.98 -22.07 9.16
N HIS A 54 3.28 -22.33 9.29
CA HIS A 54 4.37 -21.46 8.83
C HIS A 54 5.57 -22.31 8.38
N SER A 55 6.60 -21.76 7.73
CA SER A 55 7.72 -22.55 7.17
C SER A 55 8.58 -23.26 8.20
N PHE A 56 8.50 -22.87 9.47
CA PHE A 56 9.21 -23.52 10.58
C PHE A 56 8.35 -24.55 11.31
N SER A 57 7.05 -24.64 11.00
CA SER A 57 6.19 -25.67 11.57
C SER A 57 6.65 -27.07 11.13
N GLU A 58 6.60 -28.06 12.03
CA GLU A 58 6.94 -29.44 11.68
C GLU A 58 6.01 -29.97 10.56
N GLY A 59 4.77 -29.47 10.54
CA GLY A 59 3.75 -29.76 9.53
C GLY A 59 3.98 -29.07 8.19
N GLY A 60 4.83 -28.03 8.13
CA GLY A 60 5.08 -27.21 6.95
C GLY A 60 5.68 -27.99 5.77
N LYS A 61 6.42 -29.08 6.02
CA LYS A 61 6.94 -29.97 4.96
C LYS A 61 5.84 -30.80 4.30
N LYS A 62 4.78 -31.13 5.03
CA LYS A 62 3.62 -31.92 4.56
C LYS A 62 2.39 -31.07 4.27
N ASN A 63 2.49 -29.74 4.42
CA ASN A 63 1.37 -28.79 4.35
C ASN A 63 0.23 -29.24 5.29
N LEU A 64 0.57 -29.57 6.54
CA LEU A 64 -0.35 -29.88 7.63
C LEU A 64 -0.25 -28.78 8.70
N LEU A 65 -1.27 -28.71 9.55
CA LEU A 65 -1.42 -27.76 10.63
C LEU A 65 -0.75 -28.27 11.90
N GLU A 66 -0.03 -27.39 12.57
CA GLU A 66 0.55 -27.62 13.88
C GLU A 66 -0.39 -27.05 14.95
N ILE A 67 -0.44 -27.69 16.13
CA ILE A 67 -1.28 -27.27 17.25
C ILE A 67 -0.34 -26.99 18.42
N GLU A 68 -0.27 -25.74 18.87
CA GLU A 68 0.79 -25.26 19.78
C GLU A 68 0.37 -25.24 21.27
N PHE A 69 -0.91 -25.09 21.62
CA PHE A 69 -1.37 -25.01 23.02
C PHE A 69 -2.75 -25.66 23.25
N TYR A 70 -2.94 -26.30 24.42
CA TYR A 70 -4.21 -26.97 24.79
C TYR A 70 -4.53 -27.04 26.30
N ILE A 71 -5.80 -26.82 26.66
CA ILE A 71 -6.45 -27.26 27.91
C ILE A 71 -7.75 -27.99 27.53
N GLY A 72 -8.03 -29.18 28.08
CA GLY A 72 -9.35 -29.85 27.91
C GLY A 72 -9.42 -31.02 26.93
N GLY A 73 -8.53 -32.02 27.03
CA GLY A 73 -8.82 -33.39 26.58
C GLY A 73 -8.51 -33.76 25.13
N TYR A 74 -7.80 -32.92 24.37
CA TYR A 74 -7.24 -33.32 23.07
C TYR A 74 -5.82 -33.84 23.24
N GLU A 75 -5.54 -35.04 22.72
CA GLU A 75 -4.17 -35.55 22.62
C GLU A 75 -3.38 -34.64 21.67
N SER A 76 -2.21 -34.17 22.10
CA SER A 76 -1.27 -33.42 21.26
C SER A 76 -0.74 -34.33 20.14
N LYS A 77 -1.51 -34.46 19.06
CA LYS A 77 -1.08 -35.12 17.83
C LYS A 77 -0.59 -34.02 16.88
N GLY A 78 0.72 -33.81 16.85
CA GLY A 78 1.32 -32.87 15.89
C GLY A 78 0.97 -33.28 14.45
N ASN A 79 0.67 -32.28 13.61
CA ASN A 79 0.48 -32.36 12.16
C ASN A 79 -0.86 -32.96 11.69
N GLN A 80 -1.87 -32.11 11.52
CA GLN A 80 -3.23 -32.49 11.11
C GLN A 80 -3.76 -31.65 9.94
N SER A 81 -4.72 -32.19 9.18
CA SER A 81 -5.46 -31.44 8.17
C SER A 81 -6.55 -30.56 8.78
N ALA A 82 -7.03 -29.57 8.00
CA ALA A 82 -8.13 -28.71 8.41
C ALA A 82 -9.40 -29.51 8.79
N GLU A 83 -9.71 -30.58 8.05
CA GLU A 83 -10.84 -31.47 8.34
C GLU A 83 -10.69 -32.22 9.67
N GLU A 84 -9.49 -32.70 9.97
CA GLU A 84 -9.22 -33.43 11.22
C GLU A 84 -9.33 -32.51 12.44
N ILE A 85 -8.86 -31.27 12.32
CA ILE A 85 -9.01 -30.25 13.36
C ILE A 85 -10.49 -29.86 13.51
N LEU A 86 -11.22 -29.68 12.41
CA LEU A 86 -12.65 -29.37 12.48
C LEU A 86 -13.47 -30.49 13.14
N SER A 87 -13.20 -31.76 12.79
CA SER A 87 -13.83 -32.91 13.43
C SER A 87 -13.57 -32.95 14.93
N GLN A 88 -12.37 -32.54 15.33
CA GLN A 88 -11.97 -32.40 16.71
C GLN A 88 -12.79 -31.30 17.40
N LEU A 89 -12.79 -30.07 16.88
CA LEU A 89 -13.52 -28.93 17.45
C LEU A 89 -15.01 -29.24 17.69
N ARG A 90 -15.65 -29.93 16.75
CA ARG A 90 -17.06 -30.31 16.88
C ARG A 90 -17.36 -31.32 17.99
N LYS A 91 -16.40 -32.19 18.35
CA LYS A 91 -16.59 -33.16 19.44
C LYS A 91 -16.66 -32.46 20.79
N VAL A 92 -15.87 -31.40 21.00
CA VAL A 92 -15.89 -30.63 22.26
C VAL A 92 -17.04 -29.65 22.32
N GLN A 93 -17.40 -29.00 21.22
CA GLN A 93 -18.61 -28.15 21.19
C GLN A 93 -19.90 -28.93 21.49
N LYS A 94 -20.00 -30.20 21.07
CA LYS A 94 -21.11 -31.09 21.46
C LYS A 94 -21.23 -31.32 22.98
N TYR A 95 -20.14 -31.13 23.74
CA TYR A 95 -20.09 -31.32 25.19
C TYR A 95 -20.49 -30.05 25.96
N GLU A 96 -20.51 -28.88 25.32
CA GLU A 96 -20.66 -27.56 25.94
C GLU A 96 -21.85 -26.73 25.39
N ASP A 97 -22.80 -27.37 24.70
CA ASP A 97 -23.86 -26.75 23.90
C ASP A 97 -24.99 -26.05 24.72
N THR A 98 -24.61 -25.24 25.71
CA THR A 98 -25.49 -24.33 26.46
C THR A 98 -24.84 -22.95 26.65
N LYS A 99 -24.64 -22.20 25.56
CA LYS A 99 -24.78 -20.71 25.49
C LYS A 99 -24.27 -20.20 24.14
N LYS A 100 -25.19 -19.72 23.31
CA LYS A 100 -24.87 -18.96 22.09
C LYS A 100 -24.27 -17.59 22.46
N ARG A 101 -23.10 -17.26 21.92
CA ARG A 101 -22.57 -15.89 21.80
C ARG A 101 -22.16 -15.62 20.34
N GLY A 102 -22.44 -14.40 19.89
CA GLY A 102 -22.41 -14.00 18.48
C GLY A 102 -21.04 -13.56 17.94
N MET A 103 -20.82 -13.94 16.67
CA MET A 103 -20.07 -13.35 15.56
C MET A 103 -18.69 -12.69 15.80
N HIS A 104 -17.64 -13.32 15.27
CA HIS A 104 -16.43 -12.64 14.80
C HIS A 104 -16.68 -12.01 13.43
N ARG A 105 -16.21 -10.77 13.23
CA ARG A 105 -15.99 -10.14 11.92
C ARG A 105 -14.48 -10.04 11.70
N ILE A 106 -13.98 -10.51 10.57
CA ILE A 106 -12.61 -10.20 10.14
C ILE A 106 -12.57 -8.69 9.88
N GLN A 107 -11.98 -7.92 10.79
CA GLN A 107 -11.91 -6.45 10.72
C GLN A 107 -10.62 -5.92 10.06
N LYS A 108 -9.68 -6.80 9.69
CA LYS A 108 -8.34 -6.39 9.27
C LYS A 108 -7.78 -7.30 8.18
N TYR A 109 -7.18 -6.71 7.14
CA TYR A 109 -6.51 -7.45 6.08
C TYR A 109 -4.98 -7.52 6.28
N PHE A 110 -4.37 -6.43 6.75
CA PHE A 110 -2.92 -6.35 7.00
C PHE A 110 -2.59 -6.49 8.49
N ALA A 111 -1.52 -7.19 8.84
CA ALA A 111 -1.06 -7.34 10.22
C ALA A 111 -0.51 -6.03 10.80
N SER A 112 0.16 -5.19 10.00
CA SER A 112 0.70 -3.88 10.39
C SER A 112 0.49 -2.81 9.31
N ASP A 113 0.65 -1.53 9.69
CA ASP A 113 0.41 -0.40 8.78
C ASP A 113 1.36 -0.37 7.57
N ASP A 114 2.62 -0.76 7.79
CA ASP A 114 3.69 -0.78 6.79
C ASP A 114 3.67 -2.00 5.87
N GLU A 115 2.76 -2.94 6.10
CA GLU A 115 2.73 -4.19 5.34
C GLU A 115 2.36 -3.95 3.88
N THR A 116 3.10 -4.59 3.00
CA THR A 116 2.85 -4.61 1.55
C THR A 116 2.84 -6.04 1.08
N MET A 117 1.74 -6.47 0.48
CA MET A 117 1.57 -7.79 -0.12
C MET A 117 1.81 -7.71 -1.62
N VAL A 118 2.64 -8.63 -2.15
CA VAL A 118 2.80 -8.83 -3.59
C VAL A 118 2.22 -10.19 -3.96
N THR A 119 1.27 -10.22 -4.89
CA THR A 119 0.64 -11.45 -5.36
C THR A 119 0.65 -11.54 -6.88
N ARG A 120 0.82 -12.75 -7.40
CA ARG A 120 0.59 -13.10 -8.82
C ARG A 120 -0.68 -13.95 -9.01
N ASP A 121 -1.47 -14.09 -7.96
CA ASP A 121 -2.77 -14.74 -7.97
C ASP A 121 -3.87 -13.68 -8.01
N TYR A 122 -4.68 -13.72 -9.08
CA TYR A 122 -5.78 -12.78 -9.29
C TYR A 122 -6.89 -12.96 -8.25
N GLU A 123 -7.11 -14.19 -7.75
CA GLU A 123 -8.14 -14.42 -6.73
C GLU A 123 -7.80 -13.73 -5.40
N ILE A 124 -6.52 -13.63 -5.06
CA ILE A 124 -6.07 -12.87 -3.87
C ILE A 124 -6.32 -11.37 -4.06
N LEU A 125 -6.10 -10.83 -5.27
CA LEU A 125 -6.45 -9.43 -5.57
C LEU A 125 -7.96 -9.22 -5.37
N LYS A 126 -8.78 -10.11 -5.91
CA LYS A 126 -10.23 -10.02 -5.80
C LYS A 126 -10.70 -10.10 -4.34
N GLU A 127 -10.16 -11.03 -3.55
CA GLU A 127 -10.43 -11.14 -2.12
C GLU A 127 -10.12 -9.83 -1.37
N TYR A 128 -8.99 -9.19 -1.68
CA TYR A 128 -8.64 -7.91 -1.08
C TYR A 128 -9.61 -6.78 -1.46
N LEU A 129 -10.01 -6.72 -2.73
CA LEU A 129 -10.96 -5.72 -3.21
C LEU A 129 -12.35 -5.89 -2.59
N ASP A 130 -12.81 -7.13 -2.48
CA ASP A 130 -14.08 -7.48 -1.82
C ASP A 130 -14.00 -7.13 -0.32
N PHE A 131 -12.90 -7.47 0.36
CA PHE A 131 -12.67 -7.07 1.75
C PHE A 131 -12.77 -5.55 1.93
N ARG A 132 -12.09 -4.76 1.08
CA ARG A 132 -12.14 -3.30 1.14
C ARG A 132 -13.55 -2.76 0.95
N LYS A 133 -14.28 -3.32 0.00
CA LYS A 133 -15.66 -2.91 -0.27
C LYS A 133 -16.59 -3.16 0.92
N GLU A 134 -16.37 -4.25 1.65
CA GLU A 134 -17.19 -4.63 2.80
C GLU A 134 -16.82 -3.89 4.10
N ASN A 135 -15.55 -3.46 4.24
CA ASN A 135 -15.01 -2.98 5.52
C ASN A 135 -14.52 -1.52 5.51
N ASP A 136 -14.31 -0.88 4.35
CA ASP A 136 -13.96 0.54 4.30
C ASP A 136 -15.17 1.39 4.69
N GLU A 137 -15.02 2.22 5.72
CA GLU A 137 -16.06 3.17 6.14
C GLU A 137 -15.63 4.60 5.80
N TRP A 138 -16.52 5.34 5.12
CA TRP A 138 -16.34 6.75 4.81
C TRP A 138 -17.31 7.61 5.61
N PHE A 139 -16.77 8.52 6.42
CA PHE A 139 -17.56 9.48 7.18
C PHE A 139 -17.54 10.84 6.48
N VAL A 140 -18.70 11.48 6.35
CA VAL A 140 -18.79 12.89 5.96
C VAL A 140 -19.09 13.70 7.21
N VAL A 141 -18.14 14.53 7.62
CA VAL A 141 -18.23 15.29 8.88
C VAL A 141 -17.81 16.74 8.66
N GLN A 142 -18.38 17.66 9.43
CA GLN A 142 -17.89 19.04 9.44
C GLN A 142 -16.53 19.06 10.16
N ILE A 143 -15.55 19.78 9.62
CA ILE A 143 -14.20 19.81 10.20
C ILE A 143 -14.26 20.35 11.64
N LYS A 144 -15.09 21.37 11.91
CA LYS A 144 -15.34 21.88 13.28
C LYS A 144 -15.86 20.84 14.27
N ASP A 145 -16.46 19.74 13.80
CA ASP A 145 -16.98 18.68 14.65
C ASP A 145 -15.92 17.62 14.96
N LEU A 146 -14.78 17.62 14.24
CA LEU A 146 -13.61 16.83 14.58
C LEU A 146 -12.93 17.34 15.86
N GLY A 147 -12.21 16.45 16.53
CA GLY A 147 -11.28 16.79 17.60
C GLY A 147 -10.07 15.86 17.56
N ALA A 148 -9.18 16.03 18.52
CA ALA A 148 -8.00 15.19 18.65
C ALA A 148 -7.73 14.89 20.12
N VAL A 149 -7.25 13.67 20.38
CA VAL A 149 -6.74 13.25 21.69
C VAL A 149 -5.28 12.90 21.52
N GLY A 150 -4.43 13.50 22.34
CA GLY A 150 -3.00 13.28 22.32
C GLY A 150 -2.56 12.41 23.48
N ILE A 151 -2.10 11.20 23.20
CA ILE A 151 -1.54 10.28 24.19
C ILE A 151 -0.01 10.26 24.00
N PRO A 152 0.77 10.81 24.93
CA PRO A 152 2.21 10.91 24.75
C PRO A 152 2.88 9.54 24.92
N ASN A 153 3.86 9.26 24.06
CA ASN A 153 4.75 8.11 24.20
C ASN A 153 5.97 8.50 25.04
N LEU A 154 5.84 8.40 26.36
CA LEU A 154 6.94 8.67 27.30
C LEU A 154 7.53 7.34 27.80
N PRO A 155 8.81 7.32 28.22
CA PRO A 155 9.45 6.10 28.76
C PRO A 155 8.69 5.44 29.92
N LEU A 156 7.92 6.24 30.66
CA LEU A 156 6.92 5.77 31.62
C LEU A 156 5.54 6.07 31.04
N PHE A 157 4.94 5.08 30.39
CA PHE A 157 3.55 5.15 29.92
C PHE A 157 2.60 4.91 31.09
N PHE A 158 1.61 5.78 31.25
CA PHE A 158 0.58 5.63 32.28
C PHE A 158 -0.76 5.28 31.62
N PRO A 159 -1.31 4.06 31.83
CA PRO A 159 -2.63 3.66 31.31
C PRO A 159 -3.78 4.61 31.67
N SER A 160 -3.63 5.39 32.76
CA SER A 160 -4.60 6.40 33.16
C SER A 160 -4.80 7.51 32.12
N TRP A 161 -3.82 7.77 31.23
CA TRP A 161 -3.96 8.73 30.13
C TRP A 161 -5.04 8.35 29.12
N CYS A 162 -5.40 7.07 29.05
CA CYS A 162 -6.43 6.56 28.15
C CYS A 162 -7.83 6.55 28.78
N ASN A 163 -7.98 7.05 30.01
CA ASN A 163 -9.22 7.06 30.77
C ASN A 163 -9.74 8.48 31.06
N ASN A 164 -11.07 8.64 31.16
CA ASN A 164 -11.73 9.91 31.47
C ASN A 164 -11.32 11.06 30.53
N ILE A 165 -11.19 10.73 29.24
CA ILE A 165 -10.68 11.63 28.24
C ILE A 165 -11.68 12.77 28.00
N THR A 166 -11.17 13.99 27.96
CA THR A 166 -11.94 15.18 27.61
C THR A 166 -11.17 16.03 26.60
N ILE A 167 -11.86 16.54 25.60
CA ILE A 167 -11.31 17.52 24.65
C ILE A 167 -11.97 18.88 24.86
N LYS A 168 -11.20 19.95 24.67
CA LYS A 168 -11.70 21.33 24.75
C LYS A 168 -11.92 21.85 23.34
N LYS A 169 -13.13 22.32 23.05
CA LYS A 169 -13.50 22.91 21.76
C LYS A 169 -14.23 24.22 22.05
N ASP A 170 -13.79 25.30 21.43
CA ASP A 170 -14.21 26.70 21.63
C ASP A 170 -15.32 26.94 22.69
N GLY A 171 -14.92 27.11 23.95
CA GLY A 171 -15.81 27.43 25.08
C GLY A 171 -16.50 26.26 25.78
N TYR A 172 -16.36 25.02 25.31
CA TYR A 172 -16.94 23.83 25.96
C TYR A 172 -15.96 22.65 26.05
N THR A 173 -16.23 21.78 27.03
CA THR A 173 -15.49 20.54 27.25
C THR A 173 -16.37 19.37 26.82
N GLN A 174 -15.84 18.49 25.98
CA GLN A 174 -16.54 17.32 25.46
C GLN A 174 -15.89 16.05 25.98
N LYS A 175 -16.69 15.15 26.56
CA LYS A 175 -16.23 13.84 26.99
C LYS A 175 -16.07 12.92 25.79
N VAL A 176 -14.98 12.15 25.77
CA VAL A 176 -14.66 11.17 24.75
C VAL A 176 -14.65 9.79 25.40
N GLU A 177 -14.97 8.75 24.63
CA GLU A 177 -14.85 7.37 25.11
C GLU A 177 -13.41 7.04 25.51
N ASN A 178 -13.24 6.18 26.52
CA ASN A 178 -11.93 5.72 26.94
C ASN A 178 -11.26 4.94 25.79
N ILE A 179 -9.95 5.04 25.70
CA ILE A 179 -9.14 4.30 24.73
C ILE A 179 -8.67 3.01 25.41
N ASP A 180 -8.96 1.86 24.82
CA ASP A 180 -8.34 0.61 25.27
C ASP A 180 -6.91 0.54 24.71
N TRP A 181 -5.93 0.92 25.53
CA TRP A 181 -4.53 0.94 25.13
C TRP A 181 -3.97 -0.46 24.85
N THR A 182 -4.65 -1.55 25.22
CA THR A 182 -4.18 -2.92 24.95
C THR A 182 -4.46 -3.38 23.52
N VAL A 183 -5.34 -2.66 22.82
CA VAL A 183 -5.62 -2.90 21.39
C VAL A 183 -4.40 -2.50 20.57
N LYS A 184 -3.94 -3.42 19.70
CA LYS A 184 -2.71 -3.27 18.91
C LYS A 184 -2.67 -1.96 18.12
N GLU A 185 -3.78 -1.59 17.49
CA GLU A 185 -3.88 -0.38 16.67
C GLU A 185 -3.66 0.90 17.50
N ASN A 186 -4.12 0.89 18.76
CA ASN A 186 -3.94 1.99 19.69
C ASN A 186 -2.48 2.07 20.16
N ILE A 187 -1.84 0.93 20.44
CA ILE A 187 -0.41 0.86 20.78
C ILE A 187 0.44 1.43 19.63
N GLU A 188 0.24 0.95 18.42
CA GLU A 188 0.97 1.40 17.23
C GLU A 188 0.80 2.92 17.02
N CYS A 189 -0.43 3.44 17.22
CA CYS A 189 -0.70 4.88 17.14
C CYS A 189 0.00 5.68 18.25
N ILE A 190 0.02 5.17 19.49
CA ILE A 190 0.74 5.80 20.61
C ILE A 190 2.23 5.86 20.29
N GLU A 191 2.81 4.74 19.86
CA GLU A 191 4.23 4.60 19.59
C GLU A 191 4.72 5.50 18.45
N SER A 192 3.89 5.73 17.43
CA SER A 192 4.27 6.51 16.24
C SER A 192 4.23 8.02 16.48
N HIS A 193 3.05 8.57 16.76
CA HIS A 193 2.84 10.01 16.94
C HIS A 193 1.83 10.35 18.05
N GLY A 194 1.08 9.39 18.57
CA GLY A 194 0.19 9.55 19.73
C GLY A 194 -1.06 10.37 19.49
N ILE A 195 -1.55 10.49 18.26
CA ILE A 195 -2.71 11.34 17.92
C ILE A 195 -3.88 10.45 17.54
N PHE A 196 -4.98 10.57 18.28
CA PHE A 196 -6.24 9.94 17.95
C PHE A 196 -7.19 11.01 17.42
N LEU A 197 -7.88 10.73 16.31
CA LEU A 197 -8.88 11.65 15.75
C LEU A 197 -10.23 11.35 16.38
N THR A 198 -10.89 12.35 16.93
CA THR A 198 -12.24 12.20 17.44
C THR A 198 -13.26 12.56 16.35
N VAL A 199 -14.19 11.63 16.12
CA VAL A 199 -15.23 11.75 15.08
C VAL A 199 -16.59 11.48 15.73
N PRO A 200 -17.63 12.25 15.36
CA PRO A 200 -19.01 11.86 15.67
C PRO A 200 -19.36 10.52 15.00
N TYR A 201 -19.55 9.47 15.79
CA TYR A 201 -19.79 8.11 15.33
C TYR A 201 -20.88 7.44 16.19
N HIS A 202 -21.92 6.87 15.57
CA HIS A 202 -23.07 6.23 16.24
C HIS A 202 -23.62 7.01 17.45
N ASN A 203 -23.91 8.31 17.27
CA ASN A 203 -24.40 9.24 18.30
C ASN A 203 -23.46 9.48 19.51
N LYS A 204 -22.17 9.18 19.35
CA LYS A 204 -21.14 9.46 20.35
C LYS A 204 -19.92 10.11 19.70
N ILE A 205 -19.00 10.59 20.53
CA ILE A 205 -17.68 11.02 20.07
C ILE A 205 -16.69 9.92 20.40
N THR A 206 -16.19 9.28 19.35
CA THR A 206 -15.25 8.17 19.45
C THR A 206 -13.88 8.62 19.00
N ALA A 207 -12.83 8.26 19.76
CA ALA A 207 -11.45 8.49 19.40
C ALA A 207 -10.92 7.29 18.60
N PHE A 208 -10.55 7.53 17.35
CA PHE A 208 -9.96 6.50 16.50
C PHE A 208 -8.44 6.68 16.42
N PRO A 209 -7.65 5.60 16.52
CA PRO A 209 -6.22 5.65 16.23
C PRO A 209 -5.99 6.11 14.79
N VAL A 210 -4.95 6.91 14.57
CA VAL A 210 -4.61 7.50 13.27
C VAL A 210 -3.36 6.83 12.73
N LYS A 211 -3.36 6.46 11.44
CA LYS A 211 -2.15 5.99 10.75
C LYS A 211 -1.20 7.15 10.49
N ASP A 212 0.09 6.86 10.47
CA ASP A 212 1.13 7.84 10.14
C ASP A 212 0.89 8.52 8.77
N SER A 213 0.42 7.77 7.78
CA SER A 213 0.09 8.31 6.45
C SER A 213 -1.07 9.32 6.50
N ALA A 214 -2.04 9.10 7.39
CA ALA A 214 -3.22 9.95 7.56
C ALA A 214 -2.90 11.29 8.23
N TYR A 215 -1.88 11.34 9.10
CA TYR A 215 -1.61 12.52 9.94
C TYR A 215 -1.38 13.80 9.11
N SER A 216 -0.67 13.68 7.99
CA SER A 216 -0.47 14.80 7.06
C SER A 216 -1.79 15.39 6.52
N SER A 217 -2.75 14.53 6.18
CA SER A 217 -4.06 14.93 5.66
C SER A 217 -4.91 15.63 6.73
N ILE A 218 -4.78 15.23 8.00
CA ILE A 218 -5.42 15.88 9.14
C ILE A 218 -4.88 17.30 9.31
N LEU A 219 -3.56 17.47 9.30
CA LEU A 219 -2.93 18.81 9.39
C LEU A 219 -3.39 19.73 8.26
N ASN A 220 -3.50 19.19 7.04
CA ASN A 220 -4.01 19.92 5.86
C ASN A 220 -5.50 20.30 5.97
N ARG A 221 -6.28 19.68 6.86
CA ARG A 221 -7.67 20.09 7.13
C ARG A 221 -7.76 21.11 8.26
N ALA A 222 -6.78 21.11 9.16
CA ALA A 222 -6.65 22.10 10.21
C ALA A 222 -5.99 23.41 9.74
N ASP A 223 -5.44 23.45 8.52
CA ASP A 223 -4.50 24.50 8.04
C ASP A 223 -3.24 24.63 8.91
N ASP A 224 -2.78 23.50 9.46
CA ASP A 224 -1.66 23.45 10.42
C ASP A 224 -0.52 22.52 9.97
N PHE A 225 -0.36 22.36 8.64
CA PHE A 225 0.73 21.59 8.08
C PHE A 225 2.06 22.34 8.22
N CYS A 226 2.79 22.07 9.30
CA CYS A 226 4.09 22.69 9.55
C CYS A 226 5.14 21.72 10.15
N PRO A 227 6.45 22.03 10.04
CA PRO A 227 7.52 21.15 10.54
C PRO A 227 7.52 20.89 12.05
N VAL A 228 6.84 21.72 12.84
CA VAL A 228 6.67 21.50 14.29
C VAL A 228 5.63 20.41 14.54
N MET A 229 4.48 20.49 13.85
CA MET A 229 3.41 19.49 13.97
C MET A 229 3.83 18.10 13.45
N LEU A 230 4.70 18.04 12.44
CA LEU A 230 5.22 16.79 11.87
C LEU A 230 6.32 16.11 12.69
N ARG A 231 6.90 16.80 13.69
CA ARG A 231 8.02 16.28 14.46
C ARG A 231 7.50 15.45 15.63
N THR A 232 7.92 14.18 15.71
CA THR A 232 7.55 13.26 16.80
C THR A 232 8.68 13.03 17.81
N LYS A 233 9.90 13.51 17.51
CA LYS A 233 11.08 13.37 18.39
C LYS A 233 12.03 14.56 18.29
N ASN A 234 12.78 14.81 19.36
CA ASN A 234 13.85 15.82 19.38
C ASN A 234 14.90 15.51 18.31
N LYS A 235 15.36 16.54 17.60
CA LYS A 235 16.46 16.43 16.61
C LYS A 235 17.41 17.61 16.79
N ASN A 236 18.67 17.34 17.14
CA ASN A 236 19.70 18.38 17.33
C ASN A 236 19.17 19.51 18.24
N SER A 237 19.19 20.76 17.77
CA SER A 237 18.69 21.96 18.47
C SER A 237 17.16 22.17 18.36
N LYS A 238 16.41 21.21 17.82
CA LYS A 238 14.99 21.34 17.50
C LYS A 238 14.14 20.38 18.36
N LEU A 239 13.41 20.93 19.33
CA LEU A 239 12.49 20.19 20.19
C LEU A 239 11.19 19.83 19.46
N TYR A 240 10.53 18.74 19.83
CA TYR A 240 9.22 18.38 19.28
C TYR A 240 8.07 18.84 20.18
N LEU A 241 6.87 19.01 19.60
CA LEU A 241 5.66 19.34 20.34
C LEU A 241 4.99 18.04 20.83
N PRO A 242 4.79 17.84 22.16
CA PRO A 242 4.14 16.65 22.70
C PRO A 242 2.77 16.35 22.09
N ALA A 243 2.36 15.08 22.10
CA ALA A 243 1.13 14.63 21.44
C ALA A 243 -0.13 15.35 21.98
N ASN A 244 -0.23 15.54 23.29
CA ASN A 244 -1.31 16.28 23.95
C ASN A 244 -1.38 17.75 23.49
N GLU A 245 -0.24 18.44 23.40
CA GLU A 245 -0.20 19.84 22.93
C GLU A 245 -0.55 19.95 21.44
N ARG A 246 -0.08 19.00 20.62
CA ARG A 246 -0.49 18.89 19.20
C ARG A 246 -1.99 18.67 19.08
N ALA A 247 -2.57 17.81 19.91
CA ALA A 247 -4.00 17.53 19.91
C ALA A 247 -4.85 18.73 20.36
N GLU A 248 -4.41 19.47 21.38
CA GLU A 248 -5.08 20.71 21.82
C GLU A 248 -5.08 21.77 20.71
N ARG A 249 -3.94 21.95 20.04
CA ARG A 249 -3.82 22.84 18.88
C ARG A 249 -4.75 22.42 17.74
N LEU A 250 -4.78 21.14 17.39
CA LEU A 250 -5.71 20.61 16.38
C LEU A 250 -7.17 20.84 16.76
N CYS A 251 -7.56 20.60 18.01
CA CYS A 251 -8.92 20.86 18.48
C CYS A 251 -9.30 22.34 18.28
N ARG A 252 -8.38 23.25 18.57
CA ARG A 252 -8.58 24.69 18.32
C ARG A 252 -8.71 24.97 16.83
N ASP A 253 -7.79 24.49 16.02
CA ASP A 253 -7.72 24.83 14.60
C ASP A 253 -8.93 24.26 13.83
N PHE A 254 -9.42 23.07 14.19
CA PHE A 254 -10.66 22.53 13.64
C PHE A 254 -11.87 23.46 13.87
N THR A 255 -11.97 24.13 15.02
CA THR A 255 -13.09 25.06 15.29
C THR A 255 -13.12 26.27 14.35
N LEU A 256 -12.00 26.59 13.70
CA LEU A 256 -11.89 27.69 12.75
C LEU A 256 -12.38 27.31 11.35
N GLN A 257 -12.60 26.02 11.10
CA GLN A 257 -12.90 25.48 9.78
C GLN A 257 -14.41 25.29 9.58
N LYS A 258 -14.93 25.82 8.48
CA LYS A 258 -16.37 25.76 8.15
C LYS A 258 -16.73 24.68 7.13
N GLU A 259 -15.74 24.03 6.53
CA GLU A 259 -15.97 23.03 5.50
C GLU A 259 -16.23 21.64 6.08
N ALA A 260 -16.85 20.79 5.27
CA ALA A 260 -16.90 19.36 5.52
C ALA A 260 -15.63 18.67 4.98
N CYS A 261 -15.35 17.49 5.54
CA CYS A 261 -14.31 16.59 5.07
C CYS A 261 -14.84 15.15 4.99
N LYS A 262 -14.09 14.31 4.28
CA LYS A 262 -14.31 12.87 4.17
C LYS A 262 -13.22 12.15 4.96
N VAL A 263 -13.62 11.36 5.94
CA VAL A 263 -12.71 10.57 6.78
C VAL A 263 -12.81 9.11 6.36
N LEU A 264 -11.68 8.48 6.06
CA LEU A 264 -11.60 7.05 5.75
C LEU A 264 -11.16 6.27 6.99
N TYR A 265 -11.97 5.31 7.41
CA TYR A 265 -11.64 4.30 8.39
C TYR A 265 -11.45 2.94 7.72
N ARG A 266 -10.31 2.29 7.99
CA ARG A 266 -9.91 1.00 7.43
C ARG A 266 -8.97 0.28 8.40
N ASP A 267 -9.13 -1.03 8.51
CA ASP A 267 -8.24 -1.90 9.31
C ASP A 267 -8.03 -1.37 10.75
N GLY A 268 -9.11 -0.90 11.37
CA GLY A 268 -9.09 -0.44 12.76
C GLY A 268 -8.61 1.00 12.99
N LYS A 269 -8.18 1.74 11.95
CA LYS A 269 -7.60 3.09 12.08
C LYS A 269 -8.17 4.09 11.07
N ILE A 270 -7.98 5.39 11.36
CA ILE A 270 -8.15 6.46 10.37
C ILE A 270 -6.96 6.45 9.41
N VAL A 271 -7.26 6.38 8.11
CA VAL A 271 -6.28 6.21 7.03
C VAL A 271 -6.13 7.48 6.19
N SER A 272 -7.17 8.32 6.09
CA SER A 272 -7.06 9.66 5.53
C SER A 272 -8.20 10.58 5.95
N VAL A 273 -7.96 11.90 5.87
CA VAL A 273 -8.96 12.96 6.03
C VAL A 273 -8.88 13.92 4.84
N LEU A 274 -9.79 13.73 3.89
CA LEU A 274 -9.79 14.38 2.59
C LEU A 274 -10.83 15.51 2.53
N SER A 275 -10.70 16.41 1.56
CA SER A 275 -11.63 17.54 1.42
C SER A 275 -13.04 17.05 1.01
N LYS A 276 -14.06 17.89 1.19
CA LYS A 276 -15.42 17.61 0.69
C LYS A 276 -15.45 17.28 -0.82
N ASN A 277 -14.55 17.90 -1.58
CA ASN A 277 -14.45 17.76 -3.02
C ASN A 277 -13.77 16.45 -3.46
N TYR A 278 -13.22 15.65 -2.54
CA TYR A 278 -12.65 14.36 -2.88
C TYR A 278 -13.75 13.38 -3.33
N SER A 279 -13.53 12.65 -4.41
CA SER A 279 -14.50 11.69 -4.95
C SER A 279 -14.09 10.27 -4.56
N VAL A 280 -14.92 9.61 -3.76
CA VAL A 280 -14.69 8.22 -3.38
C VAL A 280 -15.01 7.35 -4.60
N LEU A 281 -13.99 6.68 -5.14
CA LEU A 281 -14.13 5.79 -6.28
C LEU A 281 -13.71 4.38 -5.86
N GLU A 282 -14.63 3.42 -5.97
CA GLU A 282 -14.34 2.03 -5.63
C GLU A 282 -13.25 1.46 -6.57
N THR A 283 -12.17 0.95 -5.98
CA THR A 283 -11.03 0.40 -6.72
C THR A 283 -11.45 -0.75 -7.65
N ASP A 284 -12.38 -1.60 -7.22
CA ASP A 284 -12.89 -2.73 -8.03
C ASP A 284 -13.62 -2.24 -9.28
N GLN A 285 -14.39 -1.16 -9.19
CA GLN A 285 -15.10 -0.58 -10.34
C GLN A 285 -14.11 0.00 -11.35
N LEU A 286 -13.09 0.73 -10.88
CA LEU A 286 -12.05 1.29 -11.75
C LEU A 286 -11.24 0.19 -12.45
N LEU A 287 -10.86 -0.88 -11.73
CA LEU A 287 -10.17 -2.03 -12.31
C LEU A 287 -11.03 -2.74 -13.34
N LYS A 288 -12.32 -3.00 -13.06
CA LYS A 288 -13.25 -3.60 -14.03
C LYS A 288 -13.40 -2.76 -15.29
N VAL A 289 -13.33 -1.43 -15.17
CA VAL A 289 -13.35 -0.52 -16.34
C VAL A 289 -12.06 -0.66 -17.15
N LEU A 290 -10.90 -0.67 -16.49
CA LEU A 290 -9.61 -0.89 -17.16
C LEU A 290 -9.55 -2.25 -17.85
N GLU A 291 -9.87 -3.34 -17.15
CA GLU A 291 -9.81 -4.71 -17.67
C GLU A 291 -10.72 -4.90 -18.89
N ARG A 292 -11.95 -4.36 -18.85
CA ARG A 292 -12.83 -4.35 -20.02
C ARG A 292 -12.16 -3.64 -21.20
N LYS A 293 -11.50 -2.52 -20.96
CA LYS A 293 -10.80 -1.80 -22.02
C LYS A 293 -9.58 -2.55 -22.55
N LEU A 294 -8.81 -3.19 -21.67
CA LEU A 294 -7.69 -4.03 -22.07
C LEU A 294 -8.19 -5.23 -22.89
N GLN A 295 -9.32 -5.85 -22.52
CA GLN A 295 -9.92 -6.94 -23.28
C GLN A 295 -10.36 -6.51 -24.68
N GLU A 296 -10.90 -5.30 -24.83
CA GLU A 296 -11.31 -4.72 -26.12
C GLU A 296 -10.10 -4.41 -27.02
N LYS A 297 -9.04 -3.81 -26.47
CA LYS A 297 -7.91 -3.25 -27.25
C LYS A 297 -6.72 -4.20 -27.36
N PHE A 298 -6.50 -5.05 -26.36
CA PHE A 298 -5.35 -5.95 -26.23
C PHE A 298 -5.84 -7.35 -25.80
N PRO A 299 -6.50 -8.13 -26.66
CA PRO A 299 -7.19 -9.36 -26.28
C PRO A 299 -6.31 -10.46 -25.65
N ARG A 300 -4.98 -10.33 -25.74
CA ARG A 300 -3.99 -11.26 -25.17
C ARG A 300 -3.42 -10.78 -23.83
N TYR A 301 -3.97 -9.72 -23.25
CA TYR A 301 -3.49 -9.22 -21.97
C TYR A 301 -3.60 -10.29 -20.89
N LEU A 302 -2.62 -10.31 -19.98
CA LEU A 302 -2.57 -11.22 -18.85
C LEU A 302 -2.27 -10.43 -17.59
N PHE A 303 -2.95 -10.77 -16.51
CA PHE A 303 -2.57 -10.33 -15.17
C PHE A 303 -1.15 -10.82 -14.86
N ASP A 304 -0.27 -9.91 -14.42
CA ASP A 304 1.11 -10.24 -14.03
C ASP A 304 1.27 -10.27 -12.53
N LYS A 305 0.91 -9.18 -11.84
CA LYS A 305 0.95 -9.08 -10.38
C LYS A 305 0.12 -7.93 -9.85
N ALA A 306 -0.18 -7.99 -8.55
CA ALA A 306 -0.69 -6.89 -7.75
C ALA A 306 0.25 -6.61 -6.57
N VAL A 307 0.34 -5.33 -6.19
CA VAL A 307 1.01 -4.84 -4.98
C VAL A 307 -0.04 -4.12 -4.15
N LEU A 308 -0.35 -4.67 -2.98
CA LEU A 308 -1.45 -4.25 -2.13
C LEU A 308 -0.90 -3.78 -0.79
N SER A 309 -1.32 -2.60 -0.36
CA SER A 309 -1.08 -2.08 0.98
C SER A 309 -2.28 -1.25 1.43
N ASN A 310 -2.26 -0.85 2.70
CA ASN A 310 -3.23 0.07 3.28
C ASN A 310 -3.36 1.41 2.53
N ASP A 311 -2.27 1.86 1.92
CA ASP A 311 -2.18 3.17 1.28
C ASP A 311 -2.35 3.12 -0.24
N LEU A 312 -1.95 2.01 -0.88
CA LEU A 312 -1.80 1.93 -2.33
C LEU A 312 -2.25 0.58 -2.87
N THR A 313 -2.96 0.61 -3.98
CA THR A 313 -3.26 -0.59 -4.79
C THR A 313 -2.63 -0.42 -6.16
N ILE A 314 -1.67 -1.28 -6.50
CA ILE A 314 -1.07 -1.37 -7.84
C ILE A 314 -1.47 -2.70 -8.45
N VAL A 315 -1.90 -2.68 -9.71
CA VAL A 315 -2.19 -3.88 -10.49
C VAL A 315 -1.52 -3.77 -11.85
N GLU A 316 -0.80 -4.80 -12.26
CA GLU A 316 -0.04 -4.80 -13.51
C GLU A 316 -0.50 -5.90 -14.44
N TYR A 317 -0.66 -5.52 -15.71
CA TYR A 317 -1.04 -6.39 -16.81
C TYR A 317 0.02 -6.36 -17.89
N LEU A 318 0.41 -7.52 -18.39
CA LEU A 318 1.21 -7.65 -19.61
C LEU A 318 0.26 -7.69 -20.80
N LEU A 319 0.50 -6.86 -21.82
CA LEU A 319 -0.38 -6.79 -22.99
C LEU A 319 -0.18 -7.97 -23.96
N ASN A 320 1.04 -8.55 -23.97
CA ASN A 320 1.43 -9.66 -24.86
C ASN A 320 1.20 -9.40 -26.35
N GLU A 321 1.49 -8.18 -26.79
CA GLU A 321 1.41 -7.75 -28.18
C GLU A 321 2.64 -8.23 -28.98
N THR A 322 2.70 -9.53 -29.25
CA THR A 322 3.88 -10.21 -29.81
C THR A 322 4.39 -9.58 -31.12
N GLU A 323 3.49 -9.08 -31.96
CA GLU A 323 3.86 -8.43 -33.23
C GLU A 323 4.50 -7.06 -33.02
N ILE A 324 3.89 -6.22 -32.17
CA ILE A 324 4.43 -4.89 -31.82
C ILE A 324 5.78 -5.06 -31.14
N GLU A 325 5.85 -5.96 -30.16
CA GLU A 325 7.09 -6.32 -29.46
C GLU A 325 8.19 -6.76 -30.44
N SER A 326 7.86 -7.61 -31.41
CA SER A 326 8.85 -8.13 -32.37
C SER A 326 9.30 -7.06 -33.38
N LYS A 327 8.38 -6.21 -33.85
CA LYS A 327 8.71 -5.05 -34.71
C LYS A 327 9.64 -4.08 -33.99
N ILE A 328 9.41 -3.83 -32.71
CA ILE A 328 10.26 -2.96 -31.91
C ILE A 328 11.62 -3.62 -31.67
N ARG A 329 11.65 -4.89 -31.24
CA ARG A 329 12.91 -5.64 -31.06
C ARG A 329 13.79 -5.59 -32.32
N ARG A 330 13.21 -5.81 -33.50
CA ARG A 330 13.93 -5.70 -34.79
C ARG A 330 14.51 -4.32 -35.05
N LYS A 331 13.83 -3.25 -34.62
CA LYS A 331 14.30 -1.87 -34.77
C LYS A 331 15.35 -1.47 -33.72
N LEU A 332 15.38 -2.13 -32.57
CA LEU A 332 16.27 -1.80 -31.45
C LEU A 332 17.71 -2.36 -31.60
N ASN A 333 18.08 -2.86 -32.78
CA ASN A 333 19.27 -3.68 -33.04
C ASN A 333 19.29 -4.97 -32.20
N GLU A 334 19.21 -6.13 -32.85
CA GLU A 334 18.97 -7.44 -32.23
C GLU A 334 20.00 -7.89 -31.18
N SER A 335 21.15 -7.22 -31.06
CA SER A 335 22.28 -7.70 -30.26
C SER A 335 22.28 -7.33 -28.77
N SER A 336 21.43 -6.40 -28.30
CA SER A 336 21.51 -5.88 -26.92
C SER A 336 20.23 -6.05 -26.07
N ILE A 337 19.08 -6.35 -26.67
CA ILE A 337 17.80 -6.53 -25.95
C ILE A 337 17.25 -7.94 -26.19
N LEU A 338 17.39 -8.79 -25.17
CA LEU A 338 16.99 -10.19 -25.16
C LEU A 338 15.49 -10.37 -24.89
N SER A 339 14.87 -9.47 -24.11
CA SER A 339 13.44 -9.53 -23.79
C SER A 339 12.79 -8.15 -23.84
N LEU A 340 11.58 -8.09 -24.43
CA LEU A 340 10.77 -6.89 -24.54
C LEU A 340 9.30 -7.26 -24.35
N LYS A 341 8.66 -6.73 -23.31
CA LYS A 341 7.21 -6.86 -23.07
C LYS A 341 6.63 -5.51 -22.70
N PHE A 342 5.43 -5.22 -23.19
CA PHE A 342 4.68 -4.02 -22.80
C PHE A 342 3.57 -4.39 -21.84
N GLY A 343 3.27 -3.47 -20.93
CA GLY A 343 2.25 -3.64 -19.95
C GLY A 343 1.61 -2.33 -19.51
N VAL A 344 0.49 -2.47 -18.81
CA VAL A 344 -0.22 -1.36 -18.17
C VAL A 344 -0.16 -1.55 -16.67
N ARG A 345 0.26 -0.52 -15.97
CA ARG A 345 0.22 -0.43 -14.51
C ARG A 345 -0.96 0.43 -14.10
N PHE A 346 -1.95 -0.19 -13.49
CA PHE A 346 -2.96 0.49 -12.71
C PHE A 346 -2.40 0.84 -11.34
N ALA A 347 -2.67 2.05 -10.86
CA ALA A 347 -2.37 2.43 -9.48
C ALA A 347 -3.37 3.46 -8.95
N THR A 348 -3.82 3.30 -7.70
CA THR A 348 -4.71 4.24 -7.03
C THR A 348 -4.46 4.27 -5.52
N SER A 349 -4.69 5.43 -4.90
CA SER A 349 -4.49 5.67 -3.47
C SER A 349 -5.54 6.63 -2.91
N ASP A 350 -6.08 6.29 -1.74
CA ASP A 350 -6.97 7.15 -0.95
C ASP A 350 -6.20 7.99 0.09
N THR A 351 -4.88 7.85 0.18
CA THR A 351 -4.04 8.52 1.18
C THR A 351 -2.97 9.44 0.57
N GLY A 352 -2.56 9.15 -0.67
CA GLY A 352 -1.57 9.91 -1.43
C GLY A 352 -2.17 11.04 -2.29
N GLU A 353 -1.71 11.12 -3.53
CA GLU A 353 -2.10 12.18 -4.50
C GLU A 353 -3.60 12.25 -4.80
N SER A 354 -4.40 11.28 -4.32
CA SER A 354 -5.83 11.19 -4.63
C SER A 354 -6.03 11.09 -6.15
N LYS A 355 -5.30 10.19 -6.81
CA LYS A 355 -5.29 10.01 -8.26
C LYS A 355 -5.33 8.52 -8.62
N VAL A 356 -5.97 8.21 -9.74
CA VAL A 356 -5.87 6.91 -10.40
C VAL A 356 -5.02 7.06 -11.66
N TYR A 357 -4.21 6.03 -11.91
CA TYR A 357 -3.26 5.97 -13.01
C TYR A 357 -3.42 4.67 -13.79
N ALA A 358 -3.26 4.76 -15.10
CA ALA A 358 -3.02 3.65 -16.00
C ALA A 358 -1.77 4.00 -16.83
N SER A 359 -0.62 3.76 -16.23
CA SER A 359 0.70 4.07 -16.80
C SER A 359 1.18 2.94 -17.69
N ILE A 360 1.98 3.27 -18.70
CA ILE A 360 2.57 2.26 -19.59
C ILE A 360 3.95 1.89 -19.07
N PHE A 361 4.20 0.59 -18.94
CA PHE A 361 5.51 0.06 -18.61
C PHE A 361 6.03 -0.85 -19.72
N CYS A 362 7.34 -1.02 -19.71
CA CYS A 362 8.05 -1.94 -20.57
C CYS A 362 9.05 -2.75 -19.75
N ASP A 363 9.01 -4.08 -19.90
CA ASP A 363 10.05 -4.95 -19.40
C ASP A 363 11.13 -5.08 -20.47
N ILE A 364 12.32 -4.57 -20.19
CA ILE A 364 13.50 -4.62 -21.06
C ILE A 364 14.58 -5.40 -20.32
N ASN A 365 15.02 -6.53 -20.86
CA ASN A 365 16.05 -7.38 -20.23
C ASN A 365 15.74 -7.70 -18.75
N ASN A 366 14.46 -7.98 -18.45
CA ASN A 366 13.92 -8.26 -17.12
C ASN A 366 13.95 -7.08 -16.12
N ALA A 367 14.26 -5.86 -16.57
CA ALA A 367 14.06 -4.63 -15.79
C ALA A 367 12.73 -3.98 -16.17
N ARG A 368 11.91 -3.59 -15.18
CA ARG A 368 10.60 -2.98 -15.40
C ARG A 368 10.71 -1.46 -15.40
N VAL A 369 10.53 -0.89 -16.57
CA VAL A 369 10.69 0.55 -16.79
C VAL A 369 9.32 1.17 -17.06
N ILE A 370 8.93 2.19 -16.29
CA ILE A 370 7.75 3.00 -16.65
C ILE A 370 8.17 3.92 -17.80
N ILE A 371 7.47 3.86 -18.92
CA ILE A 371 7.81 4.59 -20.14
C ILE A 371 6.86 5.74 -20.44
N ASP A 372 5.69 5.74 -19.80
CA ASP A 372 4.68 6.76 -19.96
C ASP A 372 3.80 6.83 -18.70
N SER A 373 3.48 8.04 -18.23
CA SER A 373 2.52 8.21 -17.14
C SER A 373 1.12 7.74 -17.53
N GLY A 374 0.86 7.63 -18.83
CA GLY A 374 -0.35 7.14 -19.44
C GLY A 374 -1.56 7.99 -19.08
N ILE A 375 -2.66 7.34 -18.71
CA ILE A 375 -3.87 8.03 -18.30
C ILE A 375 -3.82 8.30 -16.80
N ASN A 376 -4.09 9.55 -16.40
CA ASN A 376 -4.27 9.92 -15.00
C ASN A 376 -5.58 10.69 -14.77
N MET A 377 -6.16 10.52 -13.59
CA MET A 377 -7.38 11.20 -13.17
C MET A 377 -7.37 11.44 -11.67
N GLU A 378 -7.55 12.70 -11.27
CA GLU A 378 -7.71 13.05 -9.85
C GLU A 378 -9.06 12.61 -9.33
N HIS A 379 -9.11 12.18 -8.07
CA HIS A 379 -10.30 11.87 -7.28
C HIS A 379 -10.93 13.17 -6.76
N LYS A 380 -11.37 14.05 -7.66
CA LYS A 380 -11.83 15.39 -7.32
C LYS A 380 -13.07 15.81 -8.11
N GLY A 381 -14.06 16.34 -7.40
CA GLY A 381 -15.32 16.88 -7.95
C GLY A 381 -16.38 15.80 -8.12
N ASP A 382 -17.19 15.93 -9.17
CA ASP A 382 -18.29 15.03 -9.49
C ASP A 382 -17.89 13.99 -10.54
N ILE A 383 -16.69 13.44 -10.40
CA ILE A 383 -16.19 12.38 -11.28
C ILE A 383 -16.75 11.01 -10.89
N SER A 384 -16.68 10.09 -11.84
CA SER A 384 -17.16 8.72 -11.71
C SER A 384 -16.26 7.74 -12.48
N PRO A 385 -16.49 6.43 -12.34
CA PRO A 385 -15.81 5.45 -13.20
C PRO A 385 -16.09 5.63 -14.70
N LYS A 386 -17.14 6.36 -15.10
CA LYS A 386 -17.42 6.67 -16.51
C LYS A 386 -16.38 7.64 -17.08
N ASP A 387 -16.00 8.65 -16.32
CA ASP A 387 -14.96 9.62 -16.72
C ASP A 387 -13.61 8.92 -16.92
N PHE A 388 -13.30 7.93 -16.06
CA PHE A 388 -12.13 7.10 -16.24
C PHE A 388 -12.20 6.27 -17.52
N LYS A 389 -13.36 5.67 -17.82
CA LYS A 389 -13.60 4.92 -19.06
C LYS A 389 -13.34 5.78 -20.30
N GLU A 390 -13.87 7.01 -20.32
CA GLU A 390 -13.71 7.93 -21.44
C GLU A 390 -12.23 8.28 -21.67
N LYS A 391 -11.48 8.53 -20.59
CA LYS A 391 -10.04 8.79 -20.72
C LYS A 391 -9.25 7.58 -21.23
N LEU A 392 -9.68 6.36 -20.89
CA LEU A 392 -9.03 5.13 -21.34
C LEU A 392 -9.25 4.81 -22.83
N GLU A 393 -10.14 5.51 -23.54
CA GLU A 393 -10.38 5.30 -24.97
C GLU A 393 -9.10 5.39 -25.82
N ASN A 394 -8.14 6.22 -25.38
CA ASN A 394 -6.90 6.50 -26.10
C ASN A 394 -5.68 5.71 -25.60
N ILE A 395 -5.87 4.67 -24.77
CA ILE A 395 -4.73 3.94 -24.17
C ILE A 395 -3.83 3.25 -25.23
N ASP A 396 -4.41 2.82 -26.35
CA ASP A 396 -3.69 2.29 -27.51
C ASP A 396 -2.86 3.37 -28.22
N VAL A 397 -3.43 4.57 -28.38
CA VAL A 397 -2.70 5.73 -28.95
C VAL A 397 -1.53 6.12 -28.06
N VAL A 398 -1.72 6.14 -26.73
CA VAL A 398 -0.65 6.38 -25.76
C VAL A 398 0.45 5.34 -25.94
N LEU A 399 0.13 4.05 -25.92
CA LEU A 399 1.12 2.99 -26.13
C LEU A 399 1.90 3.17 -27.43
N LEU A 400 1.21 3.46 -28.55
CA LEU A 400 1.86 3.68 -29.84
C LEU A 400 2.82 4.87 -29.81
N ASN A 401 2.49 5.94 -29.10
CA ASN A 401 3.36 7.10 -28.93
C ASN A 401 4.56 6.78 -28.04
N SER A 402 4.37 6.04 -26.93
CA SER A 402 5.48 5.61 -26.07
C SER A 402 6.44 4.67 -26.83
N VAL A 403 5.91 3.78 -27.67
CA VAL A 403 6.69 2.92 -28.57
C VAL A 403 7.52 3.74 -29.56
N LYS A 404 6.93 4.77 -30.19
CA LYS A 404 7.68 5.67 -31.09
C LYS A 404 8.79 6.41 -30.35
N GLN A 405 8.54 6.83 -29.11
CA GLN A 405 9.56 7.50 -28.31
C GLN A 405 10.71 6.55 -27.95
N ILE A 406 10.43 5.30 -27.59
CA ILE A 406 11.48 4.28 -27.39
C ILE A 406 12.32 4.10 -28.66
N GLN A 407 11.68 4.00 -29.83
CA GLN A 407 12.38 3.89 -31.12
C GLN A 407 13.20 5.14 -31.44
N LYS A 408 12.76 6.33 -31.04
CA LYS A 408 13.55 7.55 -31.18
C LYS A 408 14.79 7.49 -30.31
N LEU A 409 14.64 7.18 -29.03
CA LEU A 409 15.76 7.11 -28.07
C LEU A 409 16.79 6.04 -28.44
N SER A 410 16.38 4.93 -29.04
CA SER A 410 17.30 3.89 -29.51
C SER A 410 18.13 4.31 -30.72
N ASN A 411 17.67 5.28 -31.51
CA ASN A 411 18.38 5.77 -32.68
C ASN A 411 19.34 6.92 -32.37
N ILE A 412 19.31 7.45 -31.15
CA ILE A 412 20.22 8.50 -30.69
C ILE A 412 21.44 7.83 -30.06
N THR A 413 22.57 7.90 -30.74
CA THR A 413 23.87 7.48 -30.21
C THR A 413 24.37 8.48 -29.18
N ILE A 414 24.80 7.98 -28.02
CA ILE A 414 25.41 8.78 -26.97
C ILE A 414 26.91 8.50 -26.98
N THR A 415 27.72 9.54 -27.10
CA THR A 415 29.18 9.45 -27.22
C THR A 415 29.86 9.46 -25.87
N ASP A 416 29.34 10.25 -24.91
CA ASP A 416 29.82 10.25 -23.53
C ASP A 416 28.69 9.86 -22.58
N PHE A 417 28.55 8.56 -22.36
CA PHE A 417 27.48 8.00 -21.55
C PHE A 417 27.56 8.45 -20.09
N ALA A 418 28.75 8.41 -19.49
CA ALA A 418 28.93 8.69 -18.07
C ALA A 418 28.67 10.17 -17.76
N GLU A 419 29.20 11.08 -18.59
CA GLU A 419 29.03 12.50 -18.37
C GLU A 419 27.59 12.96 -18.64
N THR A 420 26.96 12.43 -19.71
CA THR A 420 25.55 12.71 -19.98
C THR A 420 24.65 12.25 -18.83
N LEU A 421 24.91 11.06 -18.27
CA LEU A 421 24.16 10.55 -17.12
C LEU A 421 24.34 11.46 -15.88
N LYS A 422 25.56 11.88 -15.58
CA LYS A 422 25.85 12.82 -14.47
C LYS A 422 25.13 14.16 -14.65
N MET A 423 25.13 14.72 -15.85
CA MET A 423 24.42 15.97 -16.13
C MET A 423 22.91 15.85 -15.84
N ILE A 424 22.28 14.75 -16.27
CA ILE A 424 20.85 14.52 -16.00
C ILE A 424 20.58 14.36 -14.51
N VAL A 425 21.43 13.60 -13.80
CA VAL A 425 21.33 13.41 -12.35
C VAL A 425 21.46 14.75 -11.60
N ASN A 426 22.42 15.58 -11.97
CA ASN A 426 22.66 16.87 -11.31
C ASN A 426 21.56 17.91 -11.57
N THR A 427 20.86 17.80 -12.69
CA THR A 427 19.74 18.69 -13.04
C THR A 427 18.38 18.19 -12.51
N SER A 428 18.29 16.92 -12.14
CA SER A 428 17.04 16.30 -11.68
C SER A 428 17.01 16.15 -10.17
N ASN A 429 16.42 17.13 -9.48
CA ASN A 429 16.41 17.20 -8.00
C ASN A 429 15.78 15.99 -7.28
N PHE A 430 14.98 15.19 -7.98
CA PHE A 430 14.33 14.00 -7.41
C PHE A 430 15.20 12.73 -7.49
N LEU A 431 16.29 12.75 -8.26
CA LEU A 431 17.18 11.59 -8.38
C LEU A 431 18.13 11.50 -7.19
N PRO A 432 18.24 10.33 -6.54
CA PRO A 432 19.08 10.16 -5.37
C PRO A 432 20.55 10.03 -5.76
N LYS A 433 21.35 11.03 -5.39
CA LYS A 433 22.78 11.14 -5.75
C LYS A 433 23.59 9.89 -5.38
N LEU A 434 23.42 9.38 -4.16
CA LEU A 434 24.16 8.22 -3.65
C LEU A 434 24.09 7.00 -4.59
N PHE A 435 22.89 6.62 -5.04
CA PHE A 435 22.70 5.47 -5.93
C PHE A 435 23.05 5.80 -7.40
N SER A 436 23.15 7.08 -7.73
CA SER A 436 23.53 7.53 -9.06
C SER A 436 25.01 7.24 -9.32
N ASP A 437 25.88 7.54 -8.36
CA ASP A 437 27.33 7.33 -8.47
C ASP A 437 27.67 5.84 -8.67
N GLU A 438 27.05 4.94 -7.90
CA GLU A 438 27.22 3.48 -8.07
C GLU A 438 26.84 2.98 -9.47
N VAL A 439 25.72 3.48 -10.02
CA VAL A 439 25.24 3.07 -11.34
C VAL A 439 26.17 3.60 -12.44
N ILE A 440 26.69 4.82 -12.28
CA ILE A 440 27.64 5.43 -13.21
C ILE A 440 28.94 4.60 -13.24
N GLU A 441 29.50 4.24 -12.09
CA GLU A 441 30.72 3.42 -12.00
C GLU A 441 30.55 2.06 -12.69
N GLU A 442 29.42 1.38 -12.46
CA GLU A 442 29.14 0.08 -13.08
C GLU A 442 29.06 0.15 -14.61
N ILE A 443 28.40 1.17 -15.16
CA ILE A 443 28.15 1.24 -16.61
C ILE A 443 29.41 1.68 -17.38
N THR A 444 30.28 2.47 -16.74
CA THR A 444 31.56 2.90 -17.33
C THR A 444 32.45 1.70 -17.72
N ASN A 445 32.26 0.54 -17.08
CA ASN A 445 33.04 -0.67 -17.34
C ASN A 445 32.58 -1.50 -18.57
N TYR A 446 31.45 -1.17 -19.22
CA TYR A 446 30.80 -2.04 -20.23
C TYR A 446 30.52 -1.37 -21.60
N SER A 447 30.93 -0.13 -21.86
CA SER A 447 30.39 0.65 -22.99
C SER A 447 30.92 0.25 -24.38
N GLN A 448 30.21 -0.64 -25.07
CA GLN A 448 30.11 -0.65 -26.53
C GLN A 448 28.63 -0.53 -26.93
N ASN A 449 28.32 0.36 -27.90
CA ASN A 449 26.97 0.68 -28.43
C ASN A 449 25.97 1.25 -27.42
N THR A 450 26.21 2.47 -26.93
CA THR A 450 25.29 3.15 -26.00
C THR A 450 24.36 4.13 -26.69
N THR A 451 23.06 3.97 -26.44
CA THR A 451 21.99 4.85 -26.96
C THR A 451 21.33 5.66 -25.85
N ALA A 452 20.54 6.67 -26.21
CA ALA A 452 19.74 7.42 -25.23
C ALA A 452 18.75 6.51 -24.48
N LEU A 453 18.28 5.43 -25.11
CA LEU A 453 17.46 4.42 -24.43
C LEU A 453 18.24 3.71 -23.31
N ASN A 454 19.52 3.40 -23.52
CA ASN A 454 20.36 2.80 -22.49
C ASN A 454 20.56 3.77 -21.30
N LEU A 455 20.71 5.07 -21.56
CA LEU A 455 20.75 6.10 -20.51
C LEU A 455 19.45 6.11 -19.71
N TYR A 456 18.30 6.06 -20.39
CA TYR A 456 17.00 6.03 -19.72
C TYR A 456 16.82 4.80 -18.83
N ILE A 457 17.27 3.63 -19.28
CA ILE A 457 17.28 2.40 -18.49
C ILE A 457 18.19 2.56 -17.27
N ALA A 458 19.36 3.18 -17.41
CA ALA A 458 20.26 3.46 -16.28
C ALA A 458 19.62 4.38 -15.23
N LEU A 459 18.92 5.44 -15.67
CA LEU A 459 18.17 6.34 -14.77
C LEU A 459 17.10 5.57 -13.98
N ASN A 460 16.39 4.63 -14.64
CA ASN A 460 15.43 3.77 -13.95
C ASN A 460 16.10 2.83 -12.94
N ARG A 461 17.28 2.29 -13.24
CA ARG A 461 18.06 1.46 -12.30
C ARG A 461 18.44 2.23 -11.03
N ILE A 462 18.75 3.53 -11.12
CA ILE A 462 19.01 4.39 -9.95
C ILE A 462 17.78 4.42 -9.02
N ILE A 463 16.60 4.68 -9.59
CA ILE A 463 15.35 4.70 -8.80
C ILE A 463 15.03 3.31 -8.25
N GLU A 464 15.18 2.24 -9.03
CA GLU A 464 14.95 0.88 -8.51
C GLU A 464 15.86 0.53 -7.33
N ARG A 465 17.15 0.91 -7.38
CA ARG A 465 18.08 0.72 -6.24
C ARG A 465 17.65 1.52 -5.04
N HIS A 466 17.29 2.78 -5.25
CA HIS A 466 16.79 3.63 -4.18
C HIS A 466 15.56 3.03 -3.50
N ILE A 467 14.62 2.51 -4.27
CA ILE A 467 13.40 1.86 -3.77
C ILE A 467 13.71 0.55 -3.03
N LYS A 468 14.68 -0.25 -3.50
CA LYS A 468 15.07 -1.51 -2.85
C LYS A 468 15.84 -1.30 -1.56
N MET A 469 16.72 -0.29 -1.51
CA MET A 469 17.62 -0.05 -0.39
C MET A 469 17.02 0.85 0.69
N ASN A 470 16.07 1.73 0.33
CA ASN A 470 15.37 2.56 1.30
C ASN A 470 13.99 1.99 1.58
N GLU A 471 13.54 2.09 2.84
CA GLU A 471 12.18 1.76 3.24
C GLU A 471 11.20 2.87 2.83
N SER A 472 11.19 3.22 1.53
CA SER A 472 10.30 4.23 0.96
C SER A 472 8.90 3.65 0.79
N SER A 473 7.88 4.42 1.23
CA SER A 473 6.48 4.01 1.07
C SER A 473 6.11 3.85 -0.42
N ALA A 474 5.17 2.95 -0.70
CA ALA A 474 4.74 2.65 -2.07
C ALA A 474 4.25 3.91 -2.81
N THR A 475 3.57 4.83 -2.10
CA THR A 475 3.13 6.13 -2.63
C THR A 475 4.30 7.03 -3.06
N ARG A 476 5.39 7.10 -2.28
CA ARG A 476 6.59 7.86 -2.69
C ARG A 476 7.24 7.26 -3.94
N ASN A 477 7.30 5.93 -4.00
CA ASN A 477 7.85 5.22 -5.15
C ASN A 477 7.06 5.53 -6.42
N MET A 478 5.74 5.65 -6.31
CA MET A 478 4.87 6.03 -7.42
C MET A 478 5.20 7.43 -7.97
N VAL A 479 5.35 8.43 -7.11
CA VAL A 479 5.74 9.80 -7.51
C VAL A 479 7.10 9.82 -8.21
N LEU A 480 8.06 9.00 -7.73
CA LEU A 480 9.35 8.86 -8.40
C LEU A 480 9.22 8.28 -9.81
N TYR A 481 8.36 7.26 -9.99
CA TYR A 481 8.08 6.70 -11.33
C TYR A 481 7.45 7.74 -12.26
N GLU A 482 6.53 8.59 -11.79
CA GLU A 482 5.97 9.67 -12.60
C GLU A 482 7.04 10.69 -13.02
N CYS A 483 7.87 11.13 -12.09
CA CYS A 483 8.98 12.04 -12.42
C CYS A 483 9.94 11.42 -13.43
N MET A 484 10.16 10.10 -13.35
CA MET A 484 11.00 9.36 -14.29
C MET A 484 10.46 9.38 -15.73
N THR A 485 9.13 9.41 -15.93
CA THR A 485 8.55 9.47 -17.29
C THR A 485 8.90 10.77 -18.01
N LYS A 486 9.07 11.87 -17.28
CA LYS A 486 9.49 13.16 -17.86
C LYS A 486 10.87 13.07 -18.50
N LEU A 487 11.75 12.20 -17.98
CA LEU A 487 13.10 12.05 -18.52
C LEU A 487 13.10 11.40 -19.91
N MET A 488 12.05 10.65 -20.30
CA MET A 488 11.91 10.09 -21.66
C MET A 488 11.95 11.15 -22.76
N TYR A 489 11.54 12.38 -22.43
CA TYR A 489 11.34 13.46 -23.41
C TYR A 489 12.42 14.53 -23.35
N LEU A 490 13.52 14.29 -22.63
CA LEU A 490 14.68 15.19 -22.66
C LEU A 490 15.26 15.28 -24.08
N ASP A 491 15.89 16.41 -24.37
CA ASP A 491 16.65 16.63 -25.59
C ASP A 491 18.03 15.95 -25.46
N TYR A 492 18.04 14.63 -25.61
CA TYR A 492 19.25 13.82 -25.49
C TYR A 492 20.33 14.17 -26.52
N GLU A 493 19.95 14.67 -27.70
CA GLU A 493 20.93 15.09 -28.71
C GLU A 493 21.69 16.34 -28.26
N ASN A 494 20.99 17.32 -27.68
CA ASN A 494 21.61 18.51 -27.13
C ASN A 494 22.43 18.20 -25.87
N LEU A 495 21.93 17.32 -25.00
CA LEU A 495 22.67 16.87 -23.82
C LEU A 495 23.99 16.19 -24.22
N ASN A 496 23.96 15.31 -25.24
CA ASN A 496 25.15 14.65 -25.75
C ASN A 496 26.16 15.62 -26.41
N LYS A 497 25.69 16.73 -27.00
CA LYS A 497 26.58 17.79 -27.51
C LYS A 497 27.26 18.55 -26.37
N LYS A 498 26.51 18.86 -25.29
CA LYS A 498 27.03 19.62 -24.14
C LYS A 498 27.99 18.82 -23.28
N SER A 499 27.84 17.50 -23.19
CA SER A 499 28.84 16.66 -22.51
C SER A 499 30.18 16.61 -23.24
N PHE A 500 30.21 17.00 -24.52
CA PHE A 500 31.40 17.01 -25.37
C PHE A 500 32.11 18.38 -25.43
N SER A 501 31.48 19.43 -24.88
CA SER A 501 32.03 20.79 -24.78
C SER A 501 32.55 21.06 -23.38
#